data_AF-A0A2N7XTT1-F1
#
_entry.id   AF-A0A2N7XTT1-F1
#
_cell.length_a   1.000
_cell.length_b   1.000
_cell.length_c   1.000
_cell.angle_alpha   90.00
_cell.angle_beta   90.00
_cell.angle_gamma   90.00
#
_symmetry.space_group_name_H-M   'P 1'
#
loop_
_entity.id
_entity.type
_entity.pdbx_description
1 polymer ?
#
loop_
_entity_poly.entity_id
_entity_poly.type
_entity_poly.pdbx_seq_one_letter_code
_entity_poly.pdbx_strand_id
1 'polypeptide(L)'
;GDVQAIDAEHDGAYDLAVITIGVLGWMPDLPRFLAVAARLLRSGGRILIHEEHPVVNMFEPRAEQPLLIRHSYFRTAPFVGEDAIVYGDGPAPRVGPHYWFAHP
;
A
#
# COMPACT_ATOMS: atom_id res chain seq x y z
N GLY A 1 -11.17 -3.72 8.32
CA GLY A 1 -12.38 -3.51 7.51
C GLY A 1 -11.97 -3.44 6.06
N ASP A 2 -12.85 -3.83 5.13
CA ASP A 2 -12.57 -3.76 3.70
C ASP A 2 -12.97 -2.39 3.16
N VAL A 3 -12.02 -1.64 2.61
CA VAL A 3 -12.27 -0.32 2.02
C VAL A 3 -13.25 -0.40 0.83
N GLN A 4 -13.27 -1.53 0.12
CA GLN A 4 -14.19 -1.77 -1.00
C GLN A 4 -15.64 -2.00 -0.55
N ALA A 5 -15.86 -2.25 0.75
CA ALA A 5 -17.16 -2.53 1.34
C ALA A 5 -17.77 -1.34 2.09
N ILE A 6 -17.17 -0.15 2.01
CA ILE A 6 -17.75 1.07 2.61
C ILE A 6 -19.09 1.33 1.92
N ASP A 7 -20.15 1.49 2.72
CA ASP A 7 -21.50 1.65 2.22
C ASP A 7 -21.69 2.96 1.43
N ALA A 8 -22.86 3.10 0.79
CA ALA A 8 -23.20 4.26 -0.03
C ALA A 8 -23.66 5.48 0.79
N GLU A 9 -23.91 5.33 2.10
CA GLU A 9 -24.32 6.46 2.96
C GLU A 9 -23.14 7.44 3.19
N HIS A 10 -21.91 6.98 2.91
CA HIS A 10 -20.66 7.72 2.99
C HIS A 10 -20.30 8.46 1.67
N ASP A 11 -21.13 8.34 0.62
CA ASP A 11 -20.86 8.95 -0.68
C ASP A 11 -20.92 10.47 -0.59
N GLY A 12 -19.86 11.14 -1.07
CA GLY A 12 -19.78 12.59 -1.05
C GLY A 12 -19.75 13.22 0.35
N ALA A 13 -19.48 12.44 1.40
CA ALA A 13 -19.57 12.89 2.79
C ALA A 13 -18.31 13.60 3.29
N TYR A 14 -17.19 13.51 2.55
CA TYR A 14 -15.88 13.97 3.03
C TYR A 14 -15.25 15.05 2.15
N ASP A 15 -14.53 15.96 2.80
CA ASP A 15 -13.80 17.05 2.15
C ASP A 15 -12.38 16.66 1.76
N LEU A 16 -11.81 15.70 2.49
CA LEU A 16 -10.42 15.27 2.38
C LEU A 16 -10.31 13.76 2.59
N ALA A 17 -9.65 13.08 1.65
CA ALA A 17 -9.17 11.71 1.81
C ALA A 17 -7.66 11.74 1.97
N VAL A 18 -7.14 11.12 3.04
CA VAL A 18 -5.71 11.05 3.31
C VAL A 18 -5.24 9.62 3.09
N ILE A 19 -4.28 9.46 2.19
CA ILE A 19 -3.58 8.21 1.95
C ILE A 19 -2.18 8.37 2.53
N THR A 20 -1.88 7.56 3.54
CA THR A 20 -0.58 7.58 4.23
C THR A 20 0.36 6.52 3.68
N ILE A 21 1.64 6.69 3.98
CA ILE A 21 2.74 5.88 3.48
C ILE A 21 2.46 4.39 3.60
N GLY A 22 2.68 3.69 2.49
CA GLY A 22 2.56 2.25 2.34
C GLY A 22 1.15 1.73 2.06
N VAL A 23 0.10 2.55 2.11
CA VAL A 23 -1.26 2.09 1.80
C VAL A 23 -1.37 1.62 0.36
N LEU A 24 -0.76 2.33 -0.60
CA LEU A 24 -0.85 1.94 -2.01
C LEU A 24 -0.24 0.56 -2.27
N GLY A 25 0.86 0.22 -1.61
CA GLY A 25 1.52 -1.08 -1.74
C GLY A 25 0.67 -2.27 -1.28
N TRP A 26 -0.32 -2.05 -0.42
CA TRP A 26 -1.24 -3.12 0.00
C TRP A 26 -2.39 -3.37 -0.99
N MET A 27 -2.60 -2.47 -1.95
CA MET A 27 -3.77 -2.52 -2.81
C MET A 27 -3.50 -3.35 -4.08
N PRO A 28 -4.21 -4.47 -4.29
CA PRO A 28 -4.04 -5.26 -5.51
C PRO A 28 -4.58 -4.56 -6.77
N ASP A 29 -5.53 -3.63 -6.59
CA ASP A 29 -6.16 -2.87 -7.67
C ASP A 29 -6.24 -1.40 -7.28
N LEU A 30 -5.23 -0.64 -7.72
CA LEU A 30 -5.07 0.78 -7.40
C LEU A 30 -6.18 1.66 -8.01
N PRO A 31 -6.55 1.49 -9.30
CA PRO A 31 -7.69 2.22 -9.86
C PRO A 31 -8.98 2.02 -9.07
N ARG A 32 -9.29 0.78 -8.69
CA ARG A 32 -10.50 0.48 -7.90
C ARG A 32 -10.43 1.08 -6.50
N PHE A 33 -9.27 1.03 -5.86
CA PHE A 33 -9.07 1.70 -4.57
C PHE A 33 -9.28 3.22 -4.65
N LEU A 34 -8.67 3.87 -5.64
CA LEU A 34 -8.80 5.32 -5.84
C LEU A 34 -10.23 5.72 -6.25
N ALA A 35 -10.95 4.86 -6.96
CA ALA A 35 -12.37 5.09 -7.27
C ALA A 35 -13.23 5.13 -6.00
N VAL A 36 -12.93 4.28 -5.00
CA VAL A 36 -13.60 4.36 -3.69
C VAL A 36 -13.28 5.69 -3.01
N ALA A 37 -12.00 6.09 -2.95
CA ALA A 37 -11.62 7.37 -2.36
C ALA A 37 -12.33 8.56 -3.05
N ALA A 38 -12.44 8.54 -4.38
CA ALA A 38 -13.15 9.56 -5.14
C ALA A 38 -14.66 9.57 -4.85
N ARG A 39 -15.31 8.40 -4.71
CA ARG A 39 -16.73 8.29 -4.36
C ARG A 39 -17.05 8.91 -2.99
N LEU A 40 -16.17 8.71 -2.02
CA LEU A 40 -16.35 9.21 -0.66
C LEU A 40 -16.21 10.75 -0.58
N LEU A 41 -15.52 11.35 -1.56
CA LEU A 41 -15.31 12.80 -1.58
C LEU A 41 -16.50 13.55 -2.15
N ARG A 42 -16.85 14.66 -1.50
CA ARG A 42 -17.79 15.63 -2.06
C ARG A 42 -17.24 16.23 -3.36
N SER A 43 -18.12 16.86 -4.15
CA SER A 43 -17.67 17.69 -5.27
C SER A 43 -16.69 18.77 -4.81
N GLY A 44 -15.51 18.83 -5.42
CA GLY A 44 -14.41 19.73 -5.01
C GLY A 44 -13.60 19.26 -3.79
N GLY A 45 -13.88 18.06 -3.25
CA GLY A 45 -13.05 17.41 -2.25
C GLY A 45 -11.64 17.08 -2.79
N ARG A 46 -10.71 16.82 -1.89
CA ARG A 46 -9.28 16.63 -2.23
C ARG A 46 -8.75 15.31 -1.71
N ILE A 47 -7.76 14.76 -2.43
CA ILE A 47 -6.94 13.66 -1.93
C ILE A 47 -5.57 14.22 -1.56
N LEU A 48 -5.10 13.89 -0.37
CA LEU A 48 -3.72 14.10 0.06
C LEU A 48 -3.02 12.74 0.11
N ILE A 49 -1.93 12.61 -0.63
CA ILE A 49 -1.13 11.38 -0.67
C ILE A 49 0.25 11.70 -0.10
N HIS A 50 0.62 11.00 0.97
CA HIS A 50 1.97 10.95 1.49
C HIS A 50 2.49 9.53 1.29
N GLU A 51 3.39 9.35 0.33
CA GLU A 51 3.89 8.02 -0.07
C GLU A 51 5.40 8.02 -0.27
N GLU A 52 6.00 6.84 -0.17
CA GLU A 52 7.41 6.62 -0.50
C GLU A 52 7.60 6.19 -1.95
N HIS A 53 8.74 6.56 -2.54
CA HIS A 53 9.05 6.18 -3.91
C HIS A 53 9.48 4.70 -3.97
N PRO A 54 8.94 3.88 -4.89
CA PRO A 54 9.14 2.42 -4.90
C PRO A 54 10.57 1.97 -5.23
N VAL A 55 11.53 2.88 -5.45
CA VAL A 55 12.93 2.52 -5.75
C VAL A 55 13.55 1.77 -4.58
N VAL A 56 13.20 2.10 -3.34
CA VAL A 56 13.73 1.40 -2.16
C VAL A 56 13.31 -0.08 -2.12
N ASN A 57 12.17 -0.42 -2.72
CA ASN A 57 11.67 -1.80 -2.82
C ASN A 57 12.47 -2.68 -3.80
N MET A 58 13.43 -2.09 -4.54
CA MET A 58 14.33 -2.84 -5.41
C MET A 58 15.47 -3.53 -4.65
N PHE A 59 15.70 -3.15 -3.38
CA PHE A 59 16.81 -3.61 -2.54
C PHE A 59 16.31 -4.57 -1.45
N GLU A 60 17.20 -5.45 -0.99
CA GLU A 60 16.93 -6.36 0.14
C GLU A 60 17.87 -5.99 1.30
N PRO A 61 17.40 -5.23 2.31
CA PRO A 61 18.25 -4.67 3.36
C PRO A 61 18.86 -5.74 4.28
N ARG A 62 18.30 -6.96 4.32
CA ARG A 62 18.82 -8.06 5.15
C ARG A 62 19.74 -9.02 4.37
N ALA A 63 19.97 -8.78 3.08
CA ALA A 63 20.91 -9.57 2.29
C ALA A 63 22.37 -9.22 2.63
N GLU A 64 23.30 -10.14 2.33
CA GLU A 64 24.74 -9.94 2.50
C GLU A 64 25.26 -8.68 1.77
N GLN A 65 24.68 -8.36 0.61
CA GLN A 65 24.98 -7.16 -0.16
C GLN A 65 23.69 -6.31 -0.29
N PRO A 66 23.38 -5.45 0.70
CA PRO A 66 22.07 -4.80 0.81
C PRO A 66 21.84 -3.69 -0.23
N LEU A 67 22.90 -3.13 -0.80
CA LEU A 67 22.82 -2.08 -1.84
C LEU A 67 22.81 -2.65 -3.26
N LEU A 68 22.81 -3.98 -3.43
CA LEU A 68 22.68 -4.59 -4.74
C LEU A 68 21.19 -4.69 -5.11
N ILE A 69 20.83 -4.19 -6.29
CA ILE A 69 19.47 -4.29 -6.82
C ILE A 69 19.11 -5.77 -7.00
N ARG A 70 18.03 -6.21 -6.32
CA ARG A 70 17.51 -7.58 -6.34
C ARG A 70 16.20 -7.70 -7.09
N HIS A 71 15.43 -6.62 -7.17
CA HIS A 71 14.12 -6.63 -7.80
C HIS A 71 14.02 -5.57 -8.90
N SER A 72 13.26 -5.89 -9.94
CA SER A 72 12.95 -4.95 -11.01
C SER A 72 12.01 -3.86 -10.49
N TYR A 73 12.26 -2.61 -10.91
CA TYR A 73 11.33 -1.50 -10.69
C TYR A 73 9.95 -1.78 -11.31
N PHE A 74 9.93 -2.43 -12.49
CA PHE A 74 8.73 -2.73 -13.26
C PHE A 74 8.11 -4.10 -12.92
N ARG A 75 8.41 -4.62 -11.73
CA ARG A 75 7.87 -5.90 -11.29
C ARG A 75 6.34 -5.82 -11.18
N THR A 76 5.65 -6.81 -11.76
CA THR A 76 4.18 -6.89 -11.74
C THR A 76 3.64 -7.90 -10.73
N ALA A 77 4.44 -8.89 -10.33
CA ALA A 77 4.07 -9.82 -9.27
C ALA A 77 4.20 -9.17 -7.88
N PRO A 78 3.35 -9.52 -6.89
CA PRO A 78 3.46 -9.00 -5.54
C PRO A 78 4.61 -9.66 -4.77
N PHE A 79 5.21 -8.94 -3.84
CA PHE A 79 6.06 -9.53 -2.80
C PHE A 79 5.14 -10.30 -1.86
N VAL A 80 5.53 -11.52 -1.51
CA VAL A 80 4.75 -12.39 -0.63
C VAL A 80 5.52 -12.54 0.66
N GLY A 81 4.90 -12.16 1.77
CA GLY A 81 5.45 -12.34 3.11
C GLY A 81 4.53 -13.23 3.95
N GLU A 82 5.11 -13.90 4.93
CA GLU A 82 4.40 -14.80 5.85
C GLU A 82 4.74 -14.50 7.32
N ASP A 83 5.50 -13.43 7.56
CA ASP A 83 5.86 -12.94 8.89
C ASP A 83 5.12 -11.62 9.16
N ALA A 84 4.69 -11.38 10.40
CA ALA A 84 3.98 -10.15 10.73
C ALA A 84 4.88 -8.92 10.56
N ILE A 85 4.27 -7.79 10.22
CA ILE A 85 4.99 -6.51 10.23
C ILE A 85 5.08 -6.03 11.66
N VAL A 86 6.31 -5.83 12.13
CA VAL A 86 6.61 -5.33 13.48
C VAL A 86 7.47 -4.07 13.37
N TYR A 87 7.18 -3.09 14.22
CA TYR A 87 7.90 -1.82 14.26
C TYR A 87 8.98 -1.76 15.35
N GLY A 88 9.16 -2.86 16.11
CA GLY A 88 10.20 -2.99 17.12
C GLY A 88 11.20 -4.08 16.74
N ASP A 89 12.29 -4.17 17.51
CA ASP A 89 13.42 -5.08 17.24
C ASP A 89 13.15 -6.56 17.61
N GLY A 90 11.90 -6.90 17.94
CA GLY A 90 11.49 -8.25 18.32
C GLY A 90 11.27 -9.17 17.12
N PRO A 91 11.24 -10.50 17.32
CA PRO A 91 10.92 -11.43 16.25
C PRO A 91 9.49 -11.22 15.75
N ALA A 92 9.32 -11.20 14.42
CA ALA A 92 8.01 -11.17 13.80
C ALA A 92 7.34 -12.55 13.91
N PRO A 93 6.15 -12.67 14.53
CA PRO A 93 5.42 -13.93 14.53
C PRO A 93 4.99 -14.31 13.11
N ARG A 94 4.85 -15.61 12.85
CA ARG A 94 4.30 -16.13 11.59
C ARG A 94 2.82 -15.78 11.48
N VAL A 95 2.40 -15.36 10.30
CA VAL A 95 1.02 -15.03 9.94
C VAL A 95 0.65 -15.66 8.60
N GLY A 96 -0.61 -15.52 8.19
CA GLY A 96 -1.02 -15.89 6.84
C GLY A 96 -0.29 -15.06 5.77
N PRO A 97 -0.27 -15.52 4.51
CA PRO A 97 0.39 -14.80 3.43
C PRO A 97 -0.22 -13.42 3.25
N HIS A 98 0.64 -12.42 3.09
CA HIS A 98 0.27 -11.07 2.72
C HIS A 98 1.05 -10.63 1.49
N TYR A 99 0.48 -9.67 0.76
CA TYR A 99 0.94 -9.31 -0.57
C TYR A 99 1.22 -7.82 -0.64
N TRP A 100 2.41 -7.47 -1.08
CA TRP A 100 2.81 -6.09 -1.34
C TRP A 100 3.08 -5.88 -2.83
N PHE A 101 2.38 -4.93 -3.44
CA PHE A 101 2.40 -4.67 -4.87
C PHE A 101 3.30 -3.48 -5.18
N ALA A 102 4.09 -3.60 -6.26
CA ALA A 102 4.72 -2.45 -6.88
C ALA A 102 3.76 -1.90 -7.95
N HIS A 103 3.54 -0.59 -7.94
CA HIS A 103 2.75 0.12 -8.94
C HIS A 103 3.67 1.08 -9.73
N PRO A 104 4.39 0.59 -10.75
CA PRO A 104 5.28 1.39 -11.58
C PRO A 104 4.54 2.33 -12.53
#